data_AF-A0A9D5W0L4-F1
#
_entry.id   AF-A0A9D5W0L4-F1
#
_cell.length_a   1.000
_cell.length_b   1.000
_cell.length_c   1.000
_cell.angle_alpha   90.00
_cell.angle_beta   90.00
_cell.angle_gamma   90.00
#
_symmetry.space_group_name_H-M   'P 1'
#
loop_
_entity.id
_entity.type
_entity.pdbx_description
1 polymer ?
#
loop_
_entity_poly.entity_id
_entity_poly.type
_entity_poly.pdbx_seq_one_letter_code
_entity_poly.pdbx_strand_id
1 'polypeptide(L)'
;MTRTVCALFLALLTTCPCAPANAASQSVRELRAKDGLAEFTAPQTFLEGNFVADEVEPRYVFGAVKDFAASRSCPVAWLIEAAEKTRIDAANGAAGSLEYSLILEEDCPGKVIHYVFIDRSRADTAQWLDWRRQFHKNKTDGQYTQAKDSLEKAGQSGFPVSSELRFIDAGGDLQLQKPEDFLIREKKMVPLYDLSQGKALAK
;
A
#
# COMPACT_ATOMS: atom_id res chain seq x y z
N MET A 1 54.12 -13.75 -55.38
CA MET A 1 52.66 -13.49 -55.48
C MET A 1 52.07 -13.63 -54.09
N THR A 2 51.48 -12.53 -53.57
CA THR A 2 50.36 -12.46 -52.59
C THR A 2 50.46 -13.24 -51.27
N ARG A 3 50.10 -12.74 -50.08
CA ARG A 3 49.57 -11.47 -49.57
C ARG A 3 49.54 -11.61 -48.02
N THR A 4 49.72 -10.49 -47.35
CA THR A 4 49.42 -10.13 -45.94
C THR A 4 48.10 -10.70 -45.39
N VAL A 5 47.96 -10.89 -44.06
CA VAL A 5 46.99 -10.18 -43.17
C VAL A 5 46.86 -10.82 -41.77
N CYS A 6 47.03 -9.95 -40.76
CA CYS A 6 46.64 -10.06 -39.34
C CYS A 6 45.12 -10.26 -39.12
N ALA A 7 44.74 -11.01 -38.09
CA ALA A 7 43.50 -10.82 -37.31
C ALA A 7 43.73 -11.50 -35.95
N LEU A 8 43.88 -10.87 -34.78
CA LEU A 8 43.09 -9.84 -34.08
C LEU A 8 41.60 -10.17 -33.89
N PHE A 9 41.22 -10.24 -32.60
CA PHE A 9 39.89 -10.14 -31.99
C PHE A 9 38.95 -11.36 -32.20
N LEU A 10 38.11 -11.78 -31.24
CA LEU A 10 37.34 -10.99 -30.30
C LEU A 10 36.90 -11.87 -29.11
N ALA A 11 37.11 -11.37 -27.90
CA ALA A 11 36.55 -11.93 -26.67
C ALA A 11 35.02 -11.77 -26.69
N LEU A 12 34.28 -12.89 -26.65
CA LEU A 12 32.83 -12.86 -26.48
C LEU A 12 32.52 -12.90 -24.98
N LEU A 13 32.54 -11.72 -24.36
CA LEU A 13 31.88 -11.49 -23.08
C LEU A 13 30.39 -11.68 -23.31
N THR A 14 29.89 -12.86 -22.94
CA THR A 14 28.45 -13.11 -22.77
C THR A 14 27.99 -12.30 -21.56
N THR A 15 27.66 -11.03 -21.78
CA THR A 15 26.89 -10.25 -20.83
C THR A 15 25.48 -10.83 -20.81
N CYS A 16 25.18 -11.59 -19.77
CA CYS A 16 23.82 -11.89 -19.39
C CYS A 16 23.11 -10.54 -19.15
N PRO A 17 22.09 -10.16 -19.94
CA PRO A 17 21.26 -9.03 -19.57
C PRO A 17 20.34 -9.53 -18.46
N CYS A 18 20.85 -9.57 -17.23
CA CYS A 18 19.98 -9.39 -16.08
C CYS A 18 19.39 -7.99 -16.27
N ALA A 19 18.18 -7.92 -16.82
CA ALA A 19 17.42 -6.70 -16.88
C ALA A 19 17.49 -6.04 -15.50
N PRO A 20 17.85 -4.75 -15.40
CA PRO A 20 17.88 -4.12 -14.11
C PRO A 20 16.49 -4.24 -13.50
N ALA A 21 16.42 -4.61 -12.22
CA ALA A 21 15.26 -4.32 -11.39
C ALA A 21 14.80 -2.90 -11.76
N ASN A 22 13.53 -2.77 -12.20
CA ASN A 22 12.99 -1.54 -12.80
C ASN A 22 13.47 -0.31 -12.03
N ALA A 23 14.49 0.35 -12.56
CA ALA A 23 15.09 1.49 -11.88
C ALA A 23 14.09 2.63 -11.98
N ALA A 24 13.68 3.16 -10.83
CA ALA A 24 12.75 4.30 -10.75
C ALA A 24 13.15 5.40 -11.74
N SER A 25 12.16 5.96 -12.44
CA SER A 25 12.37 7.08 -13.36
C SER A 25 12.99 8.29 -12.64
N GLN A 26 13.62 9.21 -13.39
CA GLN A 26 14.24 10.39 -12.77
C GLN A 26 13.21 11.24 -12.02
N SER A 27 12.03 11.47 -12.62
CA SER A 27 10.92 12.18 -12.00
C SER A 27 10.44 11.50 -10.71
N VAL A 28 10.41 10.17 -10.67
CA VAL A 28 10.09 9.43 -9.44
C VAL A 28 11.15 9.67 -8.37
N ARG A 29 12.44 9.57 -8.72
CA ARG A 29 13.51 9.80 -7.74
C ARG A 29 13.46 11.22 -7.15
N GLU A 30 13.14 12.21 -7.96
CA GLU A 30 12.97 13.60 -7.52
C GLU A 30 11.74 13.74 -6.59
N LEU A 31 10.61 13.12 -6.92
CA LEU A 31 9.42 13.11 -6.08
C LEU A 31 9.69 12.42 -4.73
N ARG A 32 10.29 11.23 -4.74
CA ARG A 32 10.69 10.52 -3.52
C ARG A 32 11.61 11.36 -2.64
N ALA A 33 12.58 12.05 -3.23
CA ALA A 33 13.51 12.91 -2.48
C ALA A 33 12.81 14.13 -1.89
N LYS A 34 11.89 14.76 -2.63
CA LYS A 34 11.08 15.89 -2.16
C LYS A 34 10.22 15.50 -0.96
N ASP A 35 9.61 14.32 -1.01
CA ASP A 35 8.65 13.86 0.00
C ASP A 35 9.31 13.00 1.11
N GLY A 36 10.64 12.87 1.08
CA GLY A 36 11.39 12.12 2.11
C GLY A 36 11.10 10.62 2.13
N LEU A 37 10.75 10.05 0.97
CA LEU A 37 10.36 8.65 0.81
C LEU A 37 11.58 7.76 0.56
N ALA A 38 11.63 6.63 1.25
CA ALA A 38 12.64 5.59 1.09
C ALA A 38 11.96 4.28 0.69
N GLU A 39 12.68 3.46 -0.09
CA GLU A 39 12.22 2.10 -0.38
C GLU A 39 12.10 1.26 0.89
N PHE A 40 11.06 0.44 0.93
CA PHE A 40 10.72 -0.35 2.09
C PHE A 40 10.21 -1.73 1.71
N THR A 41 10.53 -2.72 2.52
CA THR A 41 9.93 -4.05 2.40
C THR A 41 8.71 -4.13 3.29
N ALA A 42 7.52 -3.99 2.70
CA ALA A 42 6.27 -4.07 3.43
C ALA A 42 6.13 -5.44 4.15
N PRO A 43 5.66 -5.49 5.41
CA PRO A 43 5.54 -6.75 6.13
C PRO A 43 4.54 -7.69 5.46
N GLN A 44 4.80 -8.99 5.58
CA GLN A 44 3.92 -9.99 5.01
C GLN A 44 2.50 -9.95 5.61
N THR A 45 2.37 -9.69 6.91
CA THR A 45 1.07 -9.55 7.59
C THR A 45 0.22 -8.42 7.03
N PHE A 46 0.85 -7.31 6.63
CA PHE A 46 0.20 -6.21 5.94
C PHE A 46 -0.21 -6.60 4.52
N LEU A 47 0.70 -7.21 3.77
CA LEU A 47 0.49 -7.60 2.37
C LEU A 47 -0.62 -8.65 2.18
N GLU A 48 -0.73 -9.59 3.10
CA GLU A 48 -1.77 -10.64 3.07
C GLU A 48 -3.11 -10.17 3.63
N GLY A 49 -3.11 -9.01 4.27
CA GLY A 49 -4.26 -8.37 4.87
C GLY A 49 -5.30 -7.87 3.89
N ASN A 50 -6.58 -8.03 4.23
CA ASN A 50 -7.65 -7.30 3.56
C ASN A 50 -7.64 -5.84 4.02
N PHE A 51 -8.15 -4.95 3.17
CA PHE A 51 -8.17 -3.52 3.45
C PHE A 51 -9.56 -2.90 3.26
N VAL A 52 -9.79 -1.79 3.96
CA VAL A 52 -10.90 -0.86 3.70
C VAL A 52 -10.37 0.45 3.09
N ALA A 53 -11.25 1.33 2.65
CA ALA A 53 -10.86 2.56 1.93
C ALA A 53 -11.62 3.82 2.42
N ASP A 54 -12.14 3.75 3.64
CA ASP A 54 -12.67 4.86 4.43
C ASP A 54 -12.49 4.49 5.91
N GLU A 55 -12.02 5.41 6.73
CA GLU A 55 -11.75 5.17 8.15
C GLU A 55 -13.02 5.15 9.01
N VAL A 56 -13.98 6.01 8.67
CA VAL A 56 -15.12 6.34 9.51
C VAL A 56 -16.36 5.57 9.06
N GLU A 57 -16.56 5.49 7.74
CA GLU A 57 -17.73 4.86 7.16
C GLU A 57 -17.35 3.89 6.03
N PRO A 58 -16.47 2.89 6.29
CA PRO A 58 -16.14 1.90 5.28
C PRO A 58 -17.39 1.10 4.90
N ARG A 59 -17.71 1.06 3.61
CA ARG A 59 -18.81 0.26 3.11
C ARG A 59 -18.36 -1.15 2.74
N TYR A 60 -17.12 -1.30 2.29
CA TYR A 60 -16.63 -2.56 1.78
C TYR A 60 -15.28 -2.98 2.35
N VAL A 61 -15.09 -4.30 2.44
CA VAL A 61 -13.78 -4.91 2.59
C VAL A 61 -13.28 -5.35 1.21
N PHE A 62 -12.10 -4.88 0.84
CA PHE A 62 -11.37 -5.26 -0.36
C PHE A 62 -10.38 -6.39 -0.03
N GLY A 63 -9.97 -7.14 -1.05
CA GLY A 63 -9.07 -8.30 -0.89
C GLY A 63 -7.66 -7.94 -0.43
N ALA A 64 -6.73 -8.91 -0.53
CA ALA A 64 -5.39 -8.74 0.00
C ALA A 64 -4.65 -7.55 -0.66
N VAL A 65 -3.89 -6.79 0.14
CA VAL A 65 -3.09 -5.66 -0.36
C VAL A 65 -2.11 -6.10 -1.46
N LYS A 66 -1.50 -7.28 -1.33
CA LYS A 66 -0.61 -7.83 -2.36
C LYS A 66 -1.30 -8.05 -3.70
N ASP A 67 -2.58 -8.45 -3.69
CA ASP A 67 -3.34 -8.69 -4.91
C ASP A 67 -3.68 -7.35 -5.58
N PHE A 68 -3.98 -6.32 -4.79
CA PHE A 68 -4.14 -4.94 -5.29
C PHE A 68 -2.86 -4.41 -5.94
N ALA A 69 -1.71 -4.61 -5.28
CA ALA A 69 -0.41 -4.20 -5.80
C ALA A 69 -0.04 -4.96 -7.08
N ALA A 70 -0.28 -6.27 -7.12
CA ALA A 70 -0.05 -7.11 -8.29
C ALA A 70 -0.98 -6.76 -9.47
N SER A 71 -2.16 -6.18 -9.19
CA SER A 71 -3.10 -5.75 -10.23
C SER A 71 -2.72 -4.42 -10.89
N ARG A 72 -1.64 -3.76 -10.45
CA ARG A 72 -1.18 -2.50 -11.06
C ARG A 72 -0.64 -2.77 -12.46
N SER A 73 -0.93 -1.88 -13.39
CA SER A 73 -0.52 -2.03 -14.80
C SER A 73 0.92 -1.58 -15.05
N CYS A 74 1.50 -0.84 -14.11
CA CYS A 74 2.84 -0.28 -14.18
C CYS A 74 3.71 -0.87 -13.06
N PRO A 75 5.05 -0.75 -13.16
CA PRO A 75 5.94 -1.13 -12.08
C PRO A 75 5.55 -0.48 -10.75
N VAL A 76 5.67 -1.26 -9.67
CA VAL A 76 5.35 -0.79 -8.33
C VAL A 76 6.52 -0.89 -7.38
N ALA A 77 6.55 0.01 -6.39
CA ALA A 77 7.48 -0.04 -5.28
C ALA A 77 6.76 0.28 -3.97
N TRP A 78 7.17 -0.39 -2.89
CA TRP A 78 6.73 -0.03 -1.54
C TRP A 78 7.69 0.97 -0.94
N LEU A 79 7.14 2.06 -0.44
CA LEU A 79 7.87 3.17 0.14
C LEU A 79 7.36 3.47 1.55
N ILE A 80 8.18 4.17 2.31
CA ILE A 80 7.87 4.71 3.63
C ILE A 80 8.57 6.05 3.81
N GLU A 81 8.01 6.92 4.66
CA GLU A 81 8.75 8.09 5.13
C GLU A 81 9.98 7.66 5.95
N ALA A 82 11.13 8.28 5.69
CA ALA A 82 12.40 7.90 6.34
C ALA A 82 12.34 8.02 7.88
N ALA A 83 11.64 9.05 8.39
CA ALA A 83 11.43 9.23 9.82
C ALA A 83 10.56 8.10 10.42
N GLU A 84 9.56 7.64 9.67
CA GLU A 84 8.64 6.60 10.12
C GLU A 84 9.32 5.23 10.16
N LYS A 85 10.19 4.94 9.19
CA LYS A 85 11.04 3.74 9.23
C LYS A 85 11.84 3.66 10.54
N THR A 86 12.45 4.78 10.93
CA THR A 86 13.24 4.86 12.18
C THR A 86 12.37 4.59 13.40
N ARG A 87 11.15 5.13 13.43
CA ARG A 87 10.19 4.90 14.52
C ARG A 87 9.76 3.45 14.63
N ILE A 88 9.48 2.80 13.50
CA ILE A 88 9.07 1.38 13.45
C ILE A 88 10.21 0.48 13.89
N ASP A 89 11.43 0.73 13.42
CA ASP A 89 12.62 -0.05 13.80
C ASP A 89 12.85 0.03 15.33
N ALA A 90 12.65 1.22 15.92
CA ALA A 90 12.74 1.43 17.37
C ALA A 90 11.58 0.77 18.16
N ALA A 91 10.39 0.68 17.56
CA ALA A 91 9.22 0.04 18.14
C ALA A 91 9.17 -1.49 17.90
N ASN A 92 10.14 -2.05 17.18
CA ASN A 92 10.15 -3.46 16.85
C ASN A 92 10.36 -4.29 18.13
N GLY A 93 9.41 -5.18 18.43
CA GLY A 93 9.37 -5.94 19.68
C GLY A 93 8.69 -5.23 20.87
N ALA A 94 8.28 -3.97 20.76
CA ALA A 94 7.47 -3.31 21.78
C ALA A 94 6.03 -3.85 21.80
N ALA A 95 5.48 -4.01 23.00
CA ALA A 95 4.07 -4.36 23.20
C ALA A 95 3.17 -3.16 22.88
N GLY A 96 2.06 -3.40 22.16
CA GLY A 96 1.07 -2.38 21.83
C GLY A 96 0.72 -2.32 20.35
N SER A 97 -0.28 -1.51 20.02
CA SER A 97 -0.65 -1.20 18.64
C SER A 97 0.45 -0.37 17.98
N LEU A 98 0.84 -0.76 16.78
CA LEU A 98 1.72 0.02 15.92
C LEU A 98 0.99 0.26 14.62
N GLU A 99 0.63 1.52 14.39
CA GLU A 99 0.06 2.01 13.13
C GLU A 99 1.07 2.91 12.45
N TYR A 100 1.21 2.79 11.13
CA TYR A 100 2.09 3.62 10.31
C TYR A 100 1.66 3.61 8.85
N SER A 101 2.11 4.62 8.11
CA SER A 101 1.82 4.76 6.69
C SER A 101 2.80 3.97 5.83
N LEU A 102 2.29 3.28 4.83
CA LEU A 102 3.04 2.67 3.74
C LEU A 102 2.51 3.19 2.41
N ILE A 103 3.40 3.47 1.47
CA ILE A 103 3.04 4.03 0.18
C ILE A 103 3.32 2.99 -0.89
N LEU A 104 2.29 2.59 -1.63
CA LEU A 104 2.47 1.87 -2.89
C LEU A 104 2.63 2.91 -3.99
N GLU A 105 3.83 3.02 -4.55
CA GLU A 105 4.08 3.81 -5.74
C GLU A 105 3.82 2.98 -7.00
N GLU A 106 3.04 3.51 -7.92
CA GLU A 106 2.82 3.00 -9.28
C GLU A 106 3.46 3.99 -10.27
N ASP A 107 4.59 3.61 -10.88
CA ASP A 107 5.37 4.44 -11.82
C ASP A 107 4.95 4.16 -13.27
N CYS A 108 3.96 4.91 -13.75
CA CYS A 108 3.54 4.85 -15.16
C CYS A 108 4.25 5.92 -15.99
N PRO A 109 4.42 5.72 -17.31
CA PRO A 109 4.97 6.76 -18.20
C PRO A 109 4.22 8.08 -18.06
N GLY A 110 4.92 9.12 -17.60
CA GLY A 110 4.37 10.47 -17.43
C GLY A 110 3.39 10.64 -16.26
N LYS A 111 3.20 9.62 -15.40
CA LYS A 111 2.29 9.69 -14.26
C LYS A 111 2.75 8.76 -13.14
N VAL A 112 2.96 9.34 -11.96
CA VAL A 112 3.18 8.58 -10.72
C VAL A 112 1.91 8.63 -9.90
N ILE A 113 1.50 7.48 -9.35
CA ILE A 113 0.38 7.40 -8.41
C ILE A 113 0.91 6.82 -7.11
N HIS A 114 0.62 7.47 -5.99
CA HIS A 114 0.88 6.96 -4.65
C HIS A 114 -0.44 6.56 -4.00
N TYR A 115 -0.54 5.28 -3.61
CA TYR A 115 -1.63 4.79 -2.78
C TYR A 115 -1.12 4.73 -1.34
N VAL A 116 -1.64 5.60 -0.48
CA VAL A 116 -1.21 5.72 0.92
C VAL A 116 -2.04 4.79 1.78
N PHE A 117 -1.43 3.67 2.15
CA PHE A 117 -1.98 2.71 3.06
C PHE A 117 -1.57 3.00 4.50
N ILE A 118 -2.40 2.55 5.42
CA ILE A 118 -2.17 2.55 6.85
C ILE A 118 -2.10 1.10 7.29
N ASP A 119 -0.94 0.66 7.75
CA ASP A 119 -0.77 -0.68 8.33
C ASP A 119 -1.30 -0.67 9.76
N ARG A 120 -2.24 -1.57 10.04
CA ARG A 120 -2.77 -1.85 11.37
C ARG A 120 -2.74 -3.35 11.68
N SER A 121 -1.91 -4.12 11.00
CA SER A 121 -1.80 -5.58 11.14
C SER A 121 -1.35 -6.05 12.52
N ARG A 122 -0.82 -5.13 13.34
CA ARG A 122 -0.46 -5.37 14.74
C ARG A 122 -1.53 -4.93 15.75
N ALA A 123 -2.71 -4.52 15.29
CA ALA A 123 -3.80 -4.07 16.13
C ALA A 123 -5.10 -4.81 15.80
N ASP A 124 -5.78 -5.33 16.83
CA ASP A 124 -7.18 -5.72 16.69
C ASP A 124 -8.10 -4.49 16.60
N THR A 125 -9.39 -4.71 16.35
CA THR A 125 -10.33 -3.60 16.17
C THR A 125 -10.59 -2.81 17.46
N ALA A 126 -10.46 -3.44 18.63
CA ALA A 126 -10.59 -2.74 19.91
C ALA A 126 -9.36 -1.85 20.17
N GLN A 127 -8.15 -2.37 19.95
CA GLN A 127 -6.90 -1.63 20.04
C GLN A 127 -6.85 -0.46 19.04
N TRP A 128 -7.41 -0.63 17.84
CA TRP A 128 -7.56 0.46 16.89
C TRP A 128 -8.49 1.55 17.41
N LEU A 129 -9.65 1.20 17.98
CA LEU A 129 -10.55 2.19 18.56
C LEU A 129 -9.90 2.93 19.73
N ASP A 130 -9.18 2.21 20.59
CA ASP A 130 -8.40 2.81 21.70
C ASP A 130 -7.31 3.75 21.20
N TRP A 131 -6.64 3.40 20.11
CA TRP A 131 -5.68 4.29 19.45
C TRP A 131 -6.36 5.58 18.98
N ARG A 132 -7.58 5.51 18.40
CA ARG A 132 -8.35 6.70 18.02
C ARG A 132 -8.80 7.55 19.20
N ARG A 133 -9.07 6.94 20.37
CA ARG A 133 -9.39 7.69 21.60
C ARG A 133 -8.26 8.63 22.02
N GLN A 134 -7.00 8.31 21.70
CA GLN A 134 -5.87 9.19 22.02
C GLN A 134 -5.92 10.52 21.24
N PHE A 135 -6.42 10.50 20.00
CA PHE A 135 -6.47 11.68 19.13
C PHE A 135 -7.83 12.39 19.15
N HIS A 136 -8.92 11.62 19.14
CA HIS A 136 -10.28 12.14 18.98
C HIS A 136 -11.03 12.28 20.31
N LYS A 137 -10.48 11.76 21.41
CA LYS A 137 -11.01 11.89 22.77
C LYS A 137 -12.52 11.56 22.83
N ASN A 138 -13.34 12.51 23.25
CA ASN A 138 -14.78 12.36 23.41
C ASN A 138 -15.58 12.21 22.10
N LYS A 139 -14.97 12.47 20.94
CA LYS A 139 -15.63 12.27 19.64
C LYS A 139 -15.55 10.84 19.13
N THR A 140 -14.67 10.04 19.72
CA THR A 140 -14.31 8.72 19.17
C THR A 140 -15.52 7.80 19.08
N ASP A 141 -16.28 7.68 20.17
CA ASP A 141 -17.37 6.72 20.22
C ASP A 141 -18.51 7.10 19.26
N GLY A 142 -18.75 8.40 19.03
CA GLY A 142 -19.75 8.87 18.08
C GLY A 142 -19.34 8.74 16.61
N GLN A 143 -18.03 8.66 16.32
CA GLN A 143 -17.51 8.62 14.95
C GLN A 143 -17.09 7.23 14.50
N TYR A 144 -16.47 6.43 15.37
CA TYR A 144 -15.75 5.21 14.98
C TYR A 144 -16.38 3.92 15.50
N THR A 145 -17.34 3.97 16.42
CA THR A 145 -17.95 2.75 16.99
C THR A 145 -18.63 1.90 15.91
N GLN A 146 -19.36 2.53 14.99
CA GLN A 146 -20.03 1.82 13.91
C GLN A 146 -19.03 1.10 12.98
N ALA A 147 -17.94 1.78 12.62
CA ALA A 147 -16.86 1.17 11.85
C ALA A 147 -16.23 0.00 12.61
N LYS A 148 -15.92 0.19 13.90
CA LYS A 148 -15.38 -0.86 14.78
C LYS A 148 -16.29 -2.09 14.79
N ASP A 149 -17.58 -1.93 15.04
CA ASP A 149 -18.51 -3.06 15.16
C ASP A 149 -18.68 -3.79 13.81
N SER A 150 -18.71 -3.03 12.71
CA SER A 150 -18.82 -3.60 11.36
C SER A 150 -17.57 -4.40 10.98
N LEU A 151 -16.38 -3.88 11.31
CA LEU A 151 -15.10 -4.56 11.07
C LEU A 151 -14.93 -5.82 11.93
N GLU A 152 -15.36 -5.79 13.20
CA GLU A 152 -15.39 -6.99 14.05
C GLU A 152 -16.30 -8.06 13.48
N LYS A 153 -17.51 -7.69 13.05
CA LYS A 153 -18.45 -8.62 12.41
C LYS A 153 -17.89 -9.22 11.12
N ALA A 154 -17.20 -8.42 10.30
CA ALA A 154 -16.52 -8.90 9.11
C ALA A 154 -15.41 -9.90 9.47
N GLY A 155 -14.59 -9.60 10.48
CA GLY A 155 -13.57 -10.51 11.01
C GLY A 155 -14.14 -11.84 11.49
N GLN A 156 -15.23 -11.81 12.27
CA GLN A 156 -15.98 -13.00 12.70
C GLN A 156 -16.55 -13.81 11.52
N SER A 157 -16.82 -13.15 10.39
CA SER A 157 -17.31 -13.76 9.16
C SER A 157 -16.19 -14.24 8.22
N GLY A 158 -14.93 -14.19 8.65
CA GLY A 158 -13.76 -14.65 7.87
C GLY A 158 -13.14 -13.58 6.96
N PHE A 159 -13.49 -12.31 7.14
CA PHE A 159 -12.95 -11.17 6.39
C PHE A 159 -12.27 -10.16 7.32
N PRO A 160 -11.21 -10.55 8.06
CA PRO A 160 -10.49 -9.63 8.94
C PRO A 160 -9.79 -8.55 8.12
N VAL A 161 -9.78 -7.33 8.65
CA VAL A 161 -9.15 -6.15 8.03
C VAL A 161 -7.90 -5.78 8.83
N SER A 162 -6.79 -5.56 8.13
CA SER A 162 -5.50 -5.21 8.75
C SER A 162 -4.84 -4.01 8.12
N SER A 163 -5.51 -3.33 7.19
CA SER A 163 -5.02 -2.10 6.59
C SER A 163 -6.15 -1.22 6.06
N GLU A 164 -5.81 0.02 5.77
CA GLU A 164 -6.72 0.99 5.15
C GLU A 164 -6.00 1.75 4.05
N LEU A 165 -6.62 1.86 2.88
CA LEU A 165 -6.21 2.84 1.86
C LEU A 165 -6.83 4.19 2.23
N ARG A 166 -6.01 5.10 2.77
CA ARG A 166 -6.52 6.37 3.30
C ARG A 166 -6.47 7.51 2.28
N PHE A 167 -5.43 7.54 1.46
CA PHE A 167 -5.24 8.60 0.47
C PHE A 167 -4.75 8.06 -0.86
N ILE A 168 -5.03 8.80 -1.92
CA ILE A 168 -4.48 8.59 -3.24
C ILE A 168 -3.90 9.94 -3.68
N ASP A 169 -2.64 9.93 -4.09
CA ASP A 169 -1.97 11.07 -4.70
C ASP A 169 -1.62 10.70 -6.15
N ALA A 170 -1.82 11.63 -7.08
CA ALA A 170 -1.35 11.48 -8.44
C ALA A 170 -0.49 12.68 -8.83
N GLY A 171 0.79 12.44 -9.13
CA GLY A 171 1.73 13.47 -9.56
C GLY A 171 2.14 14.48 -8.48
N GLY A 172 1.96 14.16 -7.19
CA GLY A 172 2.20 15.05 -6.06
C GLY A 172 0.96 15.86 -5.65
N ASP A 173 -0.21 15.54 -6.21
CA ASP A 173 -1.49 16.16 -5.89
C ASP A 173 -2.46 15.14 -5.26
N LEU A 174 -2.87 15.43 -4.02
CA LEU A 174 -3.88 14.66 -3.30
C LEU A 174 -5.21 14.65 -4.05
N GLN A 175 -5.74 13.45 -4.31
CA GLN A 175 -7.03 13.27 -4.95
C GLN A 175 -8.16 13.57 -3.95
N LEU A 176 -9.12 14.42 -4.36
CA LEU A 176 -10.27 14.78 -3.54
C LEU A 176 -11.37 13.70 -3.53
N GLN A 177 -11.32 12.75 -4.47
CA GLN A 177 -12.25 11.63 -4.51
C GLN A 177 -11.98 10.69 -3.35
N LYS A 178 -13.06 10.16 -2.73
CA LYS A 178 -12.94 9.10 -1.72
C LYS A 178 -12.21 7.88 -2.32
N PRO A 179 -11.20 7.32 -1.62
CA PRO A 179 -10.50 6.13 -2.11
C PRO A 179 -11.46 4.96 -2.41
N GLU A 180 -12.47 4.72 -1.57
CA GLU A 180 -13.46 3.67 -1.83
C GLU A 180 -14.20 3.83 -3.18
N ASP A 181 -14.64 5.05 -3.51
CA ASP A 181 -15.27 5.35 -4.81
C ASP A 181 -14.29 5.15 -5.96
N PHE A 182 -13.03 5.55 -5.80
CA PHE A 182 -11.98 5.35 -6.80
C PHE A 182 -11.75 3.86 -7.08
N LEU A 183 -11.67 3.03 -6.04
CA LEU A 183 -11.45 1.58 -6.19
C LEU A 183 -12.58 0.92 -6.99
N ILE A 184 -13.83 1.27 -6.70
CA ILE A 184 -15.00 0.69 -7.36
C ILE A 184 -15.16 1.23 -8.78
N ARG A 185 -15.06 2.55 -8.97
CA ARG A 185 -15.40 3.20 -10.24
C ARG A 185 -14.26 3.19 -11.23
N GLU A 186 -13.04 3.50 -10.79
CA GLU A 186 -11.88 3.65 -11.67
C GLU A 186 -11.10 2.34 -11.77
N LYS A 187 -10.86 1.67 -10.64
CA LYS A 187 -10.12 0.40 -10.63
C LYS A 187 -11.00 -0.83 -10.81
N LYS A 188 -12.32 -0.67 -10.86
CA LYS A 188 -13.31 -1.76 -11.06
C LYS A 188 -13.09 -2.93 -10.10
N MET A 189 -12.62 -2.64 -8.89
CA MET A 189 -12.40 -3.68 -7.90
C MET A 189 -13.74 -4.22 -7.42
N VAL A 190 -13.82 -5.56 -7.36
CA VAL A 190 -14.95 -6.25 -6.75
C VAL A 190 -14.61 -6.47 -5.29
N PRO A 191 -15.36 -5.87 -4.33
CA PRO A 191 -15.11 -6.10 -2.92
C PRO A 191 -15.50 -7.52 -2.50
N LEU A 192 -14.91 -8.00 -1.42
CA LEU A 192 -15.17 -9.34 -0.87
C LEU A 192 -16.38 -9.38 0.08
N TYR A 193 -16.64 -8.26 0.75
CA TYR A 193 -17.64 -8.18 1.81
C TYR A 193 -18.26 -6.79 1.86
N ASP A 194 -19.58 -6.74 2.06
CA ASP A 194 -20.35 -5.51 2.29
C ASP A 194 -20.56 -5.33 3.80
N LEU A 195 -19.91 -4.33 4.37
CA LEU A 195 -19.97 -3.99 5.79
C LEU A 195 -21.35 -3.44 6.18
N SER A 196 -22.01 -2.70 5.29
CA SER A 196 -23.34 -2.14 5.53
C SER A 196 -24.41 -3.24 5.63
N GLN A 197 -24.22 -4.34 4.91
CA GLN A 197 -25.15 -5.47 4.90
C GLN A 197 -24.67 -6.64 5.77
N GLY A 198 -23.41 -6.63 6.19
CA GLY A 198 -22.79 -7.72 6.92
C GLY A 198 -22.82 -9.04 6.14
N LYS A 199 -22.47 -9.00 4.84
CA LYS A 199 -22.53 -10.17 3.96
C LYS A 199 -21.32 -10.27 3.03
N ALA A 200 -20.90 -11.49 2.73
CA ALA A 200 -19.95 -11.75 1.67
C ALA A 200 -20.55 -11.37 0.30
N LEU A 201 -19.74 -10.75 -0.55
CA LEU A 201 -20.04 -10.50 -1.94
C LEU A 201 -19.35 -11.61 -2.74
N ALA A 202 -20.14 -12.40 -3.46
CA ALA A 202 -19.66 -13.62 -4.13
C ALA A 202 -18.46 -13.33 -5.04
N LYS A 203 -17.49 -14.26 -5.03
CA LYS A 203 -16.31 -14.26 -5.92
C LYS A 203 -16.69 -14.51 -7.37
#